data_AF-G5F2C7-F1
#
_entry.id   AF-G5F2C7-F1
#
_cell.length_a   1.000
_cell.length_b   1.000
_cell.length_c   1.000
_cell.angle_alpha   90.00
_cell.angle_beta   90.00
_cell.angle_gamma   90.00
#
_symmetry.space_group_name_H-M   'P 1'
#
loop_
_entity.id
_entity.type
_entity.pdbx_description
1 polymer ?
#
loop_
_entity_poly.entity_id
_entity_poly.type
_entity_poly.pdbx_seq_one_letter_code
_entity_poly.pdbx_strand_id
1 'polypeptide(L)' 'MDFFSWLFGTRPGVLALILGGIVLFLIISLVLERRTRALYKNHKKSEGDWDLFDFDEDDSESGWSDFEDDNK' A
#
# COMPACT_ATOMS: atom_id res chain seq x y z
N MET A 1 0.76 39.64 -9.88
CA MET A 1 -0.27 38.62 -9.57
C MET A 1 -0.34 37.56 -10.68
N ASP A 2 0.71 37.44 -11.49
CA ASP A 2 0.64 36.86 -12.84
C ASP A 2 0.96 35.36 -12.84
N PHE A 3 1.54 34.86 -11.76
CA PHE A 3 1.85 33.45 -11.62
C PHE A 3 0.60 32.59 -11.45
N PHE A 4 -0.34 33.00 -10.59
CA PHE A 4 -1.61 32.28 -10.39
C PHE A 4 -2.50 32.31 -11.64
N SER A 5 -2.57 33.46 -12.32
CA SER A 5 -3.34 33.56 -13.58
C SER A 5 -2.72 32.72 -14.69
N TRP A 6 -1.40 32.63 -14.77
CA TRP A 6 -0.72 31.75 -15.71
C TRP A 6 -0.92 30.26 -15.37
N LEU A 7 -0.77 29.88 -14.10
CA LEU A 7 -0.85 28.50 -13.62
C LEU A 7 -2.24 27.87 -13.86
N PHE A 8 -3.31 28.65 -13.68
CA PHE A 8 -4.69 28.17 -13.83
C PHE A 8 -5.39 28.63 -15.13
N GLY A 9 -4.90 29.69 -15.77
CA GLY A 9 -5.51 30.26 -16.97
C GLY A 9 -4.94 29.74 -18.28
N THR A 10 -3.81 29.03 -18.25
CA THR A 10 -3.16 28.51 -19.47
C THR A 10 -3.07 26.99 -19.46
N ARG A 11 -3.29 26.36 -20.63
CA ARG A 11 -3.09 24.92 -20.84
C ARG A 11 -1.72 24.41 -20.35
N PRO A 12 -0.58 25.06 -20.67
CA PRO A 12 0.71 24.64 -20.15
C PRO A 12 0.84 24.78 -18.62
N GLY A 13 0.26 25.81 -18.02
CA GLY A 13 0.26 25.99 -16.57
C GLY A 13 -0.47 24.85 -15.85
N VAL A 14 -1.64 24.45 -16.34
CA VAL A 14 -2.42 23.34 -15.77
C VAL A 14 -1.69 22.00 -15.95
N LEU A 15 -1.03 21.78 -17.08
CA LEU A 15 -0.17 20.60 -17.29
C LEU A 15 0.98 20.54 -16.29
N ALA A 16 1.67 21.67 -16.05
CA ALA A 16 2.72 21.75 -15.03
C ALA A 16 2.19 21.49 -13.62
N LEU A 17 0.96 21.95 -13.31
CA LEU A 17 0.31 21.69 -12.03
C LEU A 17 0.03 20.19 -11.82
N ILE A 18 -0.51 19.51 -12.83
CA ILE A 18 -0.81 18.07 -12.74
C ILE A 18 0.49 17.28 -12.58
N LEU A 19 1.50 17.56 -13.39
CA LEU A 19 2.78 16.86 -13.36
C LEU A 19 3.52 17.12 -12.03
N GLY A 20 3.49 18.36 -11.55
CA GLY A 20 4.00 18.72 -10.22
C GLY A 20 3.25 18.00 -9.09
N GLY A 21 1.92 17.88 -9.18
CA GLY A 21 1.10 17.16 -8.22
C GLY A 21 1.41 15.67 -8.17
N ILE A 22 1.61 15.02 -9.32
CA ILE A 22 2.01 13.61 -9.41
C ILE A 22 3.39 13.41 -8.77
N VAL A 23 4.37 14.24 -9.12
CA VAL A 23 5.71 14.16 -8.53
C VAL A 23 5.68 14.35 -7.02
N LEU A 24 4.91 15.34 -6.54
CA LEU A 24 4.71 15.57 -5.10
C LEU A 24 4.10 14.34 -4.41
N PHE A 25 3.07 13.74 -5.03
CA PHE A 25 2.42 12.54 -4.50
C PHE A 25 3.39 11.36 -4.43
N LEU A 26 4.22 11.15 -5.46
CA LEU A 26 5.24 10.11 -5.46
C LEU A 26 6.30 10.33 -4.37
N ILE A 27 6.73 11.58 -4.15
CA ILE A 27 7.66 11.91 -3.07
C ILE A 27 7.03 11.59 -1.71
N ILE A 28 5.77 11.97 -1.49
CA ILE A 28 5.05 11.68 -0.25
C ILE A 28 4.91 10.16 -0.05
N SER A 29 4.56 9.42 -1.09
CA SER A 29 4.47 7.96 -1.08
C SER A 29 5.81 7.31 -0.71
N LEU A 30 6.91 7.76 -1.30
CA LEU A 30 8.26 7.27 -1.00
C LEU A 30 8.69 7.61 0.44
N VAL A 31 8.35 8.80 0.93
CA VAL A 31 8.66 9.20 2.32
C VAL A 31 7.86 8.35 3.31
N LEU A 32 6.57 8.10 3.04
CA LEU A 32 5.75 7.20 3.83
C LEU A 32 6.35 5.80 3.83
N GLU A 33 6.74 5.28 2.67
CA GLU A 33 7.40 3.98 2.53
C GLU A 33 8.72 3.92 3.32
N ARG A 34 9.55 4.96 3.25
CA ARG A 34 10.79 5.05 4.03
C ARG A 34 10.52 5.13 5.53
N ARG A 35 9.48 5.85 5.96
CA ARG A 35 9.10 5.97 7.37
C ARG A 35 8.51 4.68 7.93
N THR A 36 7.64 3.99 7.19
CA THR A 36 7.11 2.69 7.59
C THR A 36 8.20 1.63 7.61
N ARG A 37 9.11 1.58 6.61
CA ARG A 37 10.28 0.68 6.66
C ARG A 37 11.19 0.93 7.86
N ALA A 38 11.26 2.17 8.37
CA ALA A 38 12.03 2.49 9.58
C ALA A 38 11.31 2.06 10.87
N LEU A 39 9.99 2.20 10.94
CA LEU A 39 9.15 1.81 12.08
C LEU A 39 8.97 0.29 12.19
N TYR A 40 8.76 -0.41 11.08
CA TYR A 40 8.50 -1.86 11.04
C TYR A 40 9.76 -2.71 10.88
N LYS A 41 10.97 -2.12 10.93
CA LYS A 41 12.23 -2.88 10.91
C LYS A 41 12.42 -3.77 12.15
N ASN A 42 11.55 -3.64 13.15
CA ASN A 42 11.59 -4.36 14.42
C ASN A 42 10.31 -5.19 14.69
N HIS A 43 9.62 -5.64 13.65
CA HIS A 43 8.74 -6.80 13.83
C HIS A 43 9.60 -8.05 13.60
N LYS A 44 9.92 -8.78 14.67
CA LYS A 44 10.19 -10.22 14.54
C LYS A 44 9.01 -10.78 13.74
N LYS A 45 9.26 -11.56 12.67
CA LYS A 45 8.21 -12.32 11.98
C LYS A 45 7.45 -13.05 13.09
N SER A 46 6.24 -12.59 13.42
CA SER A 46 5.39 -13.33 14.33
C SER A 46 5.00 -14.59 13.58
N GLU A 47 4.99 -15.74 14.25
CA GLU A 47 4.79 -17.07 13.68
C GLU A 47 3.36 -17.31 13.11
N GLY A 48 2.67 -16.25 12.69
CA GLY A 48 1.32 -16.28 12.13
C GLY A 48 1.08 -15.19 11.08
N ASP A 49 2.14 -14.76 10.38
CA ASP A 49 2.00 -13.93 9.17
C ASP A 49 1.34 -14.79 8.09
N TRP A 50 0.21 -14.33 7.53
CA TRP A 50 -0.56 -15.07 6.54
C TRP A 50 0.25 -15.19 5.23
N ASP A 51 0.93 -16.32 5.06
CA ASP A 51 1.73 -16.62 3.88
C ASP A 51 0.77 -16.98 2.71
N LEU A 52 0.52 -16.02 1.81
CA LEU A 52 -0.28 -16.16 0.57
C LEU A 52 0.20 -17.29 -0.36
N PHE A 53 1.38 -17.85 -0.10
CA PHE A 53 2.05 -18.85 -0.92
C PHE A 53 2.10 -20.26 -0.29
N ASP A 54 1.60 -20.46 0.93
CA ASP A 54 1.48 -21.82 1.53
C ASP A 54 0.24 -22.57 1.02
N PHE A 55 -0.51 -22.01 0.07
CA PHE A 55 -1.65 -22.69 -0.55
C PHE A 55 -1.25 -23.74 -1.60
N ASP A 56 0.05 -23.98 -1.82
CA ASP A 56 0.52 -24.83 -2.93
C ASP A 56 1.50 -25.95 -2.53
N GLU A 57 1.68 -26.24 -1.24
CA GLU A 57 2.44 -27.42 -0.83
C GLU A 57 1.88 -28.05 0.47
N ASP A 58 1.08 -29.11 0.27
CA ASP A 58 0.75 -30.20 1.20
C ASP A 58 -0.56 -30.11 2.03
N ASP A 59 -1.45 -31.05 1.72
CA ASP A 59 -2.75 -31.33 2.34
C ASP A 59 -2.74 -31.25 3.89
N SER A 60 -3.44 -30.26 4.47
CA SER A 60 -3.84 -30.29 5.88
C SER A 60 -5.30 -29.89 6.01
N GLU A 61 -6.18 -30.89 6.10
CA GLU A 61 -7.64 -30.82 6.32
C GLU A 61 -8.04 -30.22 7.70
N SER A 62 -7.30 -29.26 8.26
CA SER A 62 -7.53 -28.76 9.63
C SER A 62 -8.37 -27.49 9.73
N GLY A 63 -8.72 -26.86 8.60
CA GLY A 63 -9.48 -25.60 8.59
C GLY A 63 -11.00 -25.76 8.56
N TRP A 64 -11.50 -26.91 8.09
CA TRP A 64 -12.94 -27.17 7.94
C TRP A 64 -13.51 -28.07 9.05
N SER A 65 -12.66 -28.78 9.80
CA SER A 65 -13.08 -29.72 10.84
C SER A 65 -13.73 -29.07 12.06
N ASP A 66 -13.32 -27.85 12.42
CA ASP A 66 -13.87 -27.12 13.58
C ASP A 66 -15.31 -26.64 13.35
N PHE A 67 -15.71 -26.45 12.08
CA PHE A 67 -17.07 -26.00 11.73
C PHE A 67 -18.08 -27.16 11.62
N GLU A 68 -17.63 -28.39 11.34
CA GLU A 68 -18.51 -29.57 11.20
C GLU A 68 -18.83 -30.27 12.52
N ASP A 69 -18.01 -30.11 13.57
CA ASP A 69 -18.30 -30.70 14.89
C ASP A 69 -19.36 -29.92 15.68
N ASP A 70 -19.58 -28.64 15.39
CA ASP A 70 -20.64 -27.84 15.99
C ASP A 70 -22.05 -28.12 15.41
N ASN A 71 -22.14 -28.87 14.31
CA ASN A 71 -23.41 -29.21 13.64
C ASN A 71 -23.73 -30.72 13.69
N LYS A 72 -23.45 -31.39 14.82
CA LYS A 72 -23.91 -32.75 15.14
C LYS A 72 -24.91 -32.78 16.29
#